data_AF-A0A4P9ZKK0-F1
#
_entry.id   AF-A0A4P9ZKK0-F1
#
_cell.length_a   1.000
_cell.length_b   1.000
_cell.length_c   1.000
_cell.angle_alpha   90.00
_cell.angle_beta   90.00
_cell.angle_gamma   90.00
#
_symmetry.space_group_name_H-M   'P 1'
#
loop_
_entity.id
_entity.type
_entity.pdbx_description
1 polymer ?
#
loop_
_entity_poly.entity_id
_entity_poly.type
_entity_poly.pdbx_seq_one_letter_code
_entity_poly.pdbx_strand_id
1 'polypeptide(L)'
;MAYLVPVLSSWLLTGILDHTPVQSAYSNACLSKRFVAHNNDTCVLPWTPLVRILCFTSTTPAGELVAVFHDAAHKIVARFSREAVRRFELRYGQRLTYETNARLMVLRHASLRFVGGQERADFARALASMGARNADVALVYLDVDEVDFYVRDRISLPVLAEHALVPLYKDAEYVERFRKSSPADVAYNDGLISDEESLPNPD
;
A
#
# COMPACT_ATOMS: atom_id res chain seq x y z
N MET A 1 -3.71 8.82 -36.21
CA MET A 1 -2.63 8.76 -35.19
C MET A 1 -2.98 7.66 -34.22
N ALA A 2 -2.15 6.61 -34.13
CA ALA A 2 -2.36 5.54 -33.16
C ALA A 2 -1.95 6.05 -31.78
N TYR A 3 -2.91 6.22 -30.87
CA TYR A 3 -2.61 6.53 -29.48
C TYR A 3 -1.99 5.28 -28.85
N LEU A 4 -0.73 5.37 -28.43
CA LEU A 4 -0.12 4.37 -27.56
C LEU A 4 -0.93 4.38 -26.26
N VAL A 5 -1.83 3.42 -26.09
CA VAL A 5 -2.47 3.18 -24.80
C VAL A 5 -1.34 2.76 -23.86
N PRO A 6 -1.01 3.54 -22.82
CA PRO A 6 0.05 3.16 -21.91
C PRO A 6 -0.36 1.86 -21.23
N VAL A 7 0.39 0.80 -21.51
CA VAL A 7 0.20 -0.50 -20.87
C VAL A 7 0.72 -0.35 -19.45
N LEU A 8 -0.16 -0.55 -18.47
CA LEU A 8 0.21 -0.66 -17.07
C LEU A 8 1.18 -1.84 -16.96
N SER A 9 2.36 -1.66 -16.38
CA SER A 9 3.26 -2.78 -16.06
C SER A 9 2.82 -3.45 -14.76
N SER A 10 3.14 -4.73 -14.59
CA SER A 10 3.09 -5.37 -13.27
C SER A 10 4.43 -5.14 -12.59
N TRP A 11 4.40 -4.54 -11.40
CA TRP A 11 5.58 -4.14 -10.64
C TRP A 11 5.40 -4.23 -9.13
N LEU A 12 4.16 -4.28 -8.61
CA LEU A 12 3.89 -4.24 -7.17
C LEU A 12 4.52 -5.43 -6.46
N LEU A 13 4.24 -6.65 -6.92
CA LEU A 13 4.74 -7.87 -6.29
C LEU A 13 6.27 -7.91 -6.32
N THR A 14 6.86 -7.85 -7.52
CA THR A 14 8.32 -7.93 -7.70
C THR A 14 9.03 -6.78 -6.98
N GLY A 15 8.53 -5.56 -7.12
CA GLY A 15 9.06 -4.40 -6.42
C GLY A 15 9.09 -4.60 -4.91
N ILE A 16 7.99 -5.05 -4.31
CA ILE A 16 7.91 -5.30 -2.87
C ILE A 16 8.88 -6.40 -2.45
N LEU A 17 8.93 -7.51 -3.17
CA LEU A 17 9.80 -8.65 -2.83
C LEU A 17 11.29 -8.32 -2.97
N ASP A 18 11.67 -7.50 -3.96
CA ASP A 18 13.05 -7.07 -4.22
C ASP A 18 13.53 -6.04 -3.20
N HIS A 19 12.64 -5.16 -2.73
CA HIS A 19 12.97 -4.11 -1.75
C HIS A 19 12.77 -4.56 -0.30
N THR A 20 12.36 -5.80 -0.08
CA THR A 20 12.14 -6.36 1.25
C THR A 20 13.13 -7.48 1.54
N PRO A 21 14.13 -7.27 2.41
CA PRO A 21 15.04 -8.33 2.80
C PRO A 21 14.27 -9.45 3.53
N VAL A 22 14.64 -10.70 3.25
CA VAL A 22 14.09 -11.85 3.99
C VAL A 22 14.57 -11.78 5.43
N GLN A 23 13.64 -11.65 6.37
CA GLN A 23 13.92 -11.61 7.81
C GLN A 23 12.95 -12.49 8.57
N SER A 24 13.42 -13.11 9.65
CA SER A 24 12.59 -13.91 10.55
C SER A 24 11.60 -13.04 11.34
N ALA A 25 11.96 -11.79 11.63
CA ALA A 25 11.10 -10.80 12.28
C ALA A 25 11.47 -9.38 11.81
N TYR A 26 10.47 -8.52 11.66
CA TYR A 26 10.66 -7.10 11.35
C TYR A 26 10.43 -6.26 12.61
N SER A 27 11.42 -5.47 13.01
CA SER A 27 11.33 -4.59 14.20
C SER A 27 10.71 -3.23 13.92
N ASN A 28 10.56 -2.85 12.64
CA ASN A 28 10.08 -1.54 12.23
C ASN A 28 8.79 -1.65 11.42
N ALA A 29 7.82 -0.77 11.70
CA ALA A 29 6.60 -0.67 10.91
C ALA A 29 6.84 -0.12 9.49
N CYS A 30 7.95 0.59 9.27
CA CYS A 30 8.37 1.05 7.94
C CYS A 30 9.34 0.02 7.34
N LEU A 31 8.91 -0.60 6.24
CA LEU A 31 9.65 -1.65 5.57
C LEU A 31 10.70 -1.08 4.61
N SER A 32 10.31 -0.09 3.82
CA SER A 32 11.22 0.63 2.92
C SER A 32 10.77 2.08 2.79
N LYS A 33 11.64 3.01 3.22
CA LYS A 33 11.45 4.45 2.99
C LYS A 33 11.80 4.77 1.54
N ARG A 34 11.00 5.62 0.90
CA ARG A 34 11.19 5.96 -0.52
C ARG A 34 11.25 4.72 -1.41
N PHE A 35 10.43 3.72 -1.06
CA PHE A 35 10.20 2.52 -1.87
C PHE A 35 9.95 2.88 -3.34
N VAL A 36 9.18 3.95 -3.56
CA VAL A 36 9.10 4.64 -4.85
C VAL A 36 9.79 6.00 -4.74
N ALA A 37 10.73 6.26 -5.64
CA ALA A 37 11.46 7.53 -5.76
C ALA A 37 11.64 7.92 -7.24
N HIS A 38 10.55 8.15 -7.94
CA HIS A 38 10.55 8.43 -9.37
C HIS A 38 10.68 9.93 -9.66
N ASN A 39 11.91 10.35 -9.96
CA ASN A 39 12.25 11.76 -10.21
C ASN A 39 12.29 12.14 -11.71
N ASN A 40 12.13 11.18 -12.62
CA ASN A 40 12.24 11.43 -14.05
C ASN A 40 10.87 11.77 -14.66
N ASP A 41 10.82 12.73 -15.58
CA ASP A 41 9.61 12.98 -16.38
C ASP A 41 9.52 12.08 -17.62
N THR A 42 10.61 11.39 -17.94
CA THR A 42 10.66 10.41 -19.02
C THR A 42 10.14 9.05 -18.55
N CYS A 43 9.06 8.59 -19.17
CA CYS A 43 8.53 7.25 -18.96
C CYS A 43 9.48 6.22 -19.59
N VAL A 44 10.03 5.36 -18.76
CA VAL A 44 10.77 4.20 -19.23
C VAL A 44 10.09 2.96 -18.64
N LEU A 45 9.18 2.37 -19.41
CA LEU A 45 8.59 1.08 -19.06
C LEU A 45 9.72 0.02 -19.07
N PRO A 46 9.81 -0.87 -18.07
CA PRO A 46 8.83 -1.17 -17.01
C PRO A 46 9.03 -0.42 -15.69
N TRP A 47 10.01 0.47 -15.59
CA TRP A 47 10.47 1.08 -14.33
C TRP A 47 9.61 2.25 -13.83
N THR A 48 8.68 2.74 -14.64
CA THR A 48 7.73 3.77 -14.21
C THR A 48 6.69 3.15 -13.28
N PRO A 49 6.57 3.59 -12.02
CA PRO A 49 5.64 3.06 -11.02
C PRO A 49 4.21 3.57 -11.28
N LEU A 50 3.65 3.13 -12.40
CA LEU A 50 2.30 3.50 -12.83
C LEU A 50 1.28 2.70 -12.05
N VAL A 51 0.21 3.37 -11.62
CA VAL A 51 -0.91 2.76 -10.91
C VAL A 51 -2.22 3.36 -11.36
N ARG A 52 -3.30 2.62 -11.14
CA ARG A 52 -4.66 3.16 -11.17
C ARG A 52 -5.28 3.07 -9.79
N ILE A 53 -6.16 4.02 -9.52
CA ILE A 53 -6.96 4.04 -8.30
C ILE A 53 -8.24 3.27 -8.60
N LEU A 54 -8.47 2.16 -7.93
CA LEU A 54 -9.71 1.42 -8.08
C LEU A 54 -10.86 2.16 -7.40
N CYS A 55 -10.66 2.51 -6.14
CA CYS A 55 -11.60 3.28 -5.36
C CYS A 55 -10.92 3.97 -4.17
N PHE A 56 -11.57 5.02 -3.67
CA PHE A 56 -11.31 5.59 -2.35
C PHE A 56 -12.30 4.97 -1.36
N THR A 57 -11.84 4.55 -0.19
CA THR A 57 -12.65 3.73 0.73
C THR A 57 -13.05 4.47 2.00
N SER A 58 -12.17 5.33 2.49
CA SER A 58 -12.32 6.01 3.78
C SER A 58 -11.35 7.19 3.88
N THR A 59 -11.61 8.04 4.86
CA THR A 59 -10.66 9.03 5.36
C THR A 59 -10.27 8.61 6.78
N THR A 60 -8.99 8.68 7.13
CA THR A 60 -8.53 8.44 8.51
C THR A 60 -8.96 9.61 9.42
N PRO A 61 -8.97 9.44 10.75
CA PRO A 61 -9.22 10.55 11.67
C PRO A 61 -8.25 11.73 11.51
N ALA A 62 -7.04 11.48 10.99
CA ALA A 62 -6.03 12.48 10.68
C ALA A 62 -6.30 13.25 9.36
N GLY A 63 -7.36 12.91 8.63
CA GLY A 63 -7.71 13.54 7.35
C GLY A 63 -6.93 12.98 6.16
N GLU A 64 -6.33 11.79 6.28
CA GLU A 64 -5.62 11.11 5.20
C GLU A 64 -6.61 10.31 4.35
N LEU A 65 -6.35 10.16 3.05
CA LEU A 65 -7.23 9.40 2.16
C LEU A 65 -6.74 7.96 2.00
N VAL A 66 -7.65 7.01 2.20
CA VAL A 66 -7.38 5.59 1.96
C VAL A 66 -7.96 5.17 0.62
N ALA A 67 -7.16 4.48 -0.18
CA ALA A 67 -7.51 4.01 -1.50
C ALA A 67 -7.05 2.57 -1.72
N VAL A 68 -7.63 1.94 -2.74
CA VAL A 68 -7.10 0.70 -3.32
C VAL A 68 -6.45 1.05 -4.64
N PHE A 69 -5.16 0.78 -4.77
CA PHE A 69 -4.45 0.86 -6.03
C PHE A 69 -4.37 -0.49 -6.71
N HIS A 70 -4.14 -0.45 -8.01
CA HIS A 70 -3.70 -1.62 -8.73
C HIS A 70 -2.66 -1.27 -9.80
N ASP A 71 -1.79 -2.24 -10.05
CA ASP A 71 -0.98 -2.32 -11.26
C ASP A 71 -1.68 -3.25 -12.28
N ALA A 72 -0.95 -3.83 -13.23
CA ALA A 72 -1.56 -4.72 -14.22
C ALA A 72 -2.05 -6.08 -13.67
N ALA A 73 -1.59 -6.52 -12.50
CA ALA A 73 -1.85 -7.86 -11.97
C ALA A 73 -2.39 -7.85 -10.54
N HIS A 74 -1.88 -6.94 -9.71
CA HIS A 74 -2.10 -6.92 -8.28
C HIS A 74 -2.78 -5.64 -7.81
N LYS A 75 -3.53 -5.77 -6.72
CA LYS A 75 -4.10 -4.64 -5.98
C LYS A 75 -3.62 -4.59 -4.53
N ILE A 76 -3.46 -3.38 -4.02
CA ILE A 76 -2.86 -3.08 -2.71
C ILE A 76 -3.57 -1.88 -2.06
N VAL A 77 -3.60 -1.83 -0.72
CA VAL A 77 -4.02 -0.62 0.00
C VAL A 77 -2.97 0.48 -0.16
N ALA A 78 -3.43 1.71 -0.38
CA ALA A 78 -2.61 2.90 -0.33
C ALA A 78 -3.24 3.96 0.57
N ARG A 79 -2.40 4.78 1.19
CA ARG A 79 -2.79 5.93 1.98
C ARG A 79 -2.10 7.17 1.42
N PHE A 80 -2.86 8.23 1.17
CA PHE A 80 -2.31 9.54 0.84
C PHE A 80 -2.24 10.38 2.10
N SER A 81 -1.05 10.89 2.43
CA SER A 81 -0.91 11.87 3.50
C SER A 81 -1.70 13.14 3.16
N ARG A 82 -2.11 13.89 4.18
CA ARG A 82 -2.81 15.17 3.98
C ARG A 82 -2.01 16.13 3.11
N GLU A 83 -0.69 16.11 3.23
CA GLU A 83 0.19 16.95 2.42
C GLU A 83 0.27 16.46 0.97
N ALA A 84 0.29 15.15 0.72
CA ALA A 84 0.20 14.60 -0.63
C ALA A 84 -1.09 15.05 -1.35
N VAL A 85 -2.22 14.96 -0.64
CA VAL A 85 -3.51 15.46 -1.14
C VAL A 85 -3.43 16.95 -1.44
N ARG A 86 -2.94 17.76 -0.49
CA ARG A 86 -2.83 19.22 -0.67
C ARG A 86 -1.97 19.59 -1.88
N ARG A 87 -0.81 18.97 -2.05
CA ARG A 87 0.09 19.23 -3.19
C ARG A 87 -0.58 18.89 -4.51
N PHE A 88 -1.26 17.75 -4.58
CA PHE A 88 -2.01 17.37 -5.77
C PHE A 88 -3.10 18.39 -6.11
N GLU A 89 -3.91 18.77 -5.12
CA GLU A 89 -5.01 19.71 -5.32
C GLU A 89 -4.52 21.09 -5.73
N LEU A 90 -3.41 21.58 -5.16
CA LEU A 90 -2.77 22.82 -5.57
C LEU A 90 -2.22 22.74 -7.01
N ARG A 91 -1.58 21.63 -7.37
CA ARG A 91 -0.97 21.44 -8.70
C ARG A 91 -2.01 21.35 -9.82
N TYR A 92 -3.13 20.68 -9.56
CA TYR A 92 -4.13 20.37 -10.59
C TYR A 92 -5.43 21.17 -10.48
N GLY A 93 -5.62 21.95 -9.42
CA GLY A 93 -6.84 22.73 -9.20
C GLY A 93 -8.10 21.89 -9.03
N GLN A 94 -7.95 20.60 -8.69
CA GLN A 94 -9.06 19.66 -8.51
C GLN A 94 -8.80 18.71 -7.34
N ARG A 95 -9.88 18.20 -6.72
CA ARG A 95 -9.78 17.19 -5.66
C ARG A 95 -9.08 15.93 -6.17
N LEU A 96 -8.25 15.31 -5.32
CA LEU A 96 -7.61 14.03 -5.65
C LEU A 96 -8.63 12.91 -5.92
N THR A 97 -9.83 13.00 -5.34
CA THR A 97 -10.90 12.01 -5.55
C THR A 97 -11.74 12.26 -6.80
N TYR A 98 -11.53 13.37 -7.50
CA TYR A 98 -12.37 13.76 -8.64
C TYR A 98 -11.91 13.09 -9.93
N GLU A 99 -12.67 12.06 -10.34
CA GLU A 99 -12.47 11.26 -11.57
C GLU A 99 -11.07 10.67 -11.76
N THR A 100 -10.30 10.49 -10.69
CA THR A 100 -8.94 9.93 -10.76
C THR A 100 -8.92 8.41 -10.87
N ASN A 101 -10.03 7.74 -10.55
CA ASN A 101 -10.15 6.29 -10.69
C ASN A 101 -10.13 5.80 -12.16
N ALA A 102 -10.55 6.65 -13.08
CA ALA A 102 -10.50 6.38 -14.52
C ALA A 102 -9.20 6.87 -15.17
N ARG A 103 -8.21 7.34 -14.39
CA ARG A 103 -6.99 7.97 -14.90
C ARG A 103 -5.76 7.17 -14.50
N LEU A 104 -4.70 7.34 -15.28
CA LEU A 104 -3.43 6.68 -15.01
C LEU A 104 -2.55 7.62 -14.19
N MET A 105 -2.12 7.15 -13.03
CA MET A 105 -1.34 7.91 -12.07
C MET A 105 0.11 7.40 -12.08
N VAL A 106 1.06 8.28 -11.79
CA VAL A 106 2.44 7.91 -11.48
C VAL A 106 2.70 8.21 -10.01
N LEU A 107 3.19 7.21 -9.28
CA LEU A 107 3.69 7.43 -7.92
C LEU A 107 5.05 8.10 -8.03
N ARG A 108 5.17 9.34 -7.55
CA ARG A 108 6.46 10.03 -7.50
C ARG A 108 7.22 9.53 -6.28
N HIS A 109 6.64 9.70 -5.10
CA HIS A 109 7.23 9.28 -3.82
C HIS A 109 6.23 8.45 -3.01
N ALA A 110 6.66 7.28 -2.58
CA ALA A 110 5.91 6.45 -1.64
C ALA A 110 6.85 5.61 -0.77
N SER A 111 6.42 5.32 0.45
CA SER A 111 7.09 4.37 1.36
C SER A 111 6.26 3.10 1.52
N LEU A 112 6.92 1.98 1.74
CA LEU A 112 6.28 0.70 2.02
C LEU A 112 6.24 0.46 3.53
N ARG A 113 5.07 0.13 4.07
CA ARG A 113 4.85 0.01 5.52
C ARG A 113 3.99 -1.19 5.84
N PHE A 114 4.17 -1.78 7.01
CA PHE A 114 3.25 -2.77 7.57
C PHE A 114 2.00 -2.09 8.13
N VAL A 115 0.86 -2.76 7.98
CA VAL A 115 -0.40 -2.41 8.63
C VAL A 115 -0.28 -2.77 10.12
N GLY A 116 -0.30 -1.76 10.99
CA GLY A 116 -0.36 -1.93 12.44
C GLY A 116 -1.80 -2.04 12.97
N GLY A 117 -1.94 -2.04 14.29
CA GLY A 117 -3.26 -2.17 14.94
C GLY A 117 -4.24 -1.06 14.58
N GLN A 118 -3.78 0.20 14.61
CA GLN A 118 -4.59 1.36 14.24
C GLN A 118 -4.93 1.35 12.74
N GLU A 119 -3.93 1.12 11.88
CA GLU A 119 -4.12 1.04 10.44
C GLU A 119 -5.10 -0.06 10.03
N ARG A 120 -5.16 -1.16 10.79
CA ARG A 120 -6.09 -2.25 10.51
C ARG A 120 -7.55 -1.82 10.63
N ALA A 121 -7.85 -0.92 11.57
CA ALA A 121 -9.18 -0.32 11.70
C ALA A 121 -9.44 0.68 10.55
N ASP A 122 -8.49 1.57 10.29
CA ASP A 122 -8.60 2.60 9.25
C ASP A 122 -8.77 2.01 7.84
N PHE A 123 -8.11 0.87 7.59
CA PHE A 123 -8.10 0.16 6.30
C PHE A 123 -9.13 -0.97 6.22
N ALA A 124 -9.95 -1.20 7.25
CA ALA A 124 -10.87 -2.33 7.31
C ALA A 124 -11.78 -2.43 6.07
N ARG A 125 -12.27 -1.30 5.56
CA ARG A 125 -13.09 -1.25 4.33
C ARG A 125 -12.30 -1.63 3.08
N ALA A 126 -11.07 -1.14 2.93
CA ALA A 126 -10.20 -1.46 1.79
C ALA A 126 -9.75 -2.94 1.81
N LEU A 127 -9.39 -3.45 2.98
CA LEU A 127 -9.03 -4.86 3.15
C LEU A 127 -10.23 -5.77 2.88
N ALA A 128 -11.43 -5.38 3.33
CA ALA A 128 -12.65 -6.12 3.06
C ALA A 128 -13.01 -6.15 1.57
N SER A 129 -12.89 -5.03 0.84
CA SER A 129 -13.20 -4.97 -0.60
C SER A 129 -12.26 -5.84 -1.44
N MET A 130 -11.05 -6.08 -0.96
CA MET A 130 -10.08 -7.00 -1.58
C MET A 130 -10.21 -8.44 -1.09
N GLY A 131 -11.08 -8.73 -0.11
CA GLY A 131 -11.16 -10.04 0.53
C GLY A 131 -9.87 -10.43 1.26
N ALA A 132 -9.09 -9.44 1.70
CA ALA A 132 -7.80 -9.60 2.37
C ALA A 132 -7.97 -9.58 3.90
N ARG A 133 -8.67 -10.59 4.43
CA ARG A 133 -8.93 -10.73 5.88
C ARG A 133 -8.01 -11.75 6.55
N ASN A 134 -7.05 -12.31 5.82
CA ASN A 134 -6.19 -13.36 6.34
C ASN A 134 -5.34 -12.80 7.50
N ALA A 135 -5.45 -13.40 8.68
CA ALA A 135 -4.71 -12.98 9.86
C ALA A 135 -3.25 -13.48 9.86
N ASP A 136 -2.95 -14.49 9.03
CA ASP A 136 -1.67 -15.22 9.07
C ASP A 136 -0.57 -14.60 8.21
N VAL A 137 -0.89 -13.53 7.48
CA VAL A 137 0.00 -12.88 6.53
C VAL A 137 0.16 -11.43 6.91
N ALA A 138 1.41 -10.97 7.07
CA ALA A 138 1.68 -9.57 7.31
C ALA A 138 1.20 -8.72 6.13
N LEU A 139 0.38 -7.71 6.40
CA LEU A 139 -0.18 -6.83 5.39
C LEU A 139 0.71 -5.61 5.23
N VAL A 140 1.08 -5.29 3.99
CA VAL A 140 1.78 -4.03 3.66
C VAL A 140 0.86 -3.06 2.92
N TYR A 141 1.15 -1.77 3.02
CA TYR A 141 0.46 -0.72 2.28
C TYR A 141 1.47 0.31 1.75
N LEU A 142 1.04 1.07 0.74
CA LEU A 142 1.80 2.20 0.22
C LEU A 142 1.41 3.49 0.95
N ASP A 143 2.37 4.12 1.60
CA ASP A 143 2.24 5.45 2.20
C ASP A 143 2.73 6.48 1.17
N VAL A 144 1.79 7.14 0.51
CA VAL A 144 2.04 7.98 -0.67
C VAL A 144 2.24 9.43 -0.26
N ASP A 145 3.41 9.96 -0.59
CA ASP A 145 3.82 11.33 -0.30
C ASP A 145 3.67 12.26 -1.51
N GLU A 146 3.83 11.72 -2.72
CA GLU A 146 3.62 12.48 -3.96
C GLU A 146 3.10 11.57 -5.09
N VAL A 147 2.06 12.05 -5.76
CA VAL A 147 1.41 11.39 -6.90
C VAL A 147 1.09 12.42 -7.97
N ASP A 148 1.15 12.00 -9.23
CA ASP A 148 0.81 12.83 -10.37
C ASP A 148 -0.07 12.11 -11.37
N PHE A 149 -0.73 12.88 -12.24
CA PHE A 149 -1.27 12.32 -13.46
C PHE A 149 -0.14 11.92 -14.39
N TYR A 150 -0.14 10.65 -14.79
CA TYR A 150 0.66 10.21 -15.93
C TYR A 150 -0.11 10.49 -17.24
N VAL A 151 -1.39 10.10 -17.29
CA VAL A 151 -2.31 10.45 -18.37
C VAL A 151 -3.59 11.00 -17.76
N ARG A 152 -4.01 12.18 -18.21
CA ARG A 152 -5.25 12.83 -17.77
C ARG A 152 -6.49 12.27 -18.46
N ASP A 153 -6.32 11.69 -19.64
CA ASP A 153 -7.40 11.07 -20.39
C ASP A 153 -7.99 9.91 -19.60
N ARG A 154 -9.31 9.77 -19.71
CA ARG A 154 -10.04 8.69 -19.05
C ARG A 154 -9.84 7.40 -19.83
N ILE A 155 -9.28 6.40 -19.15
CA ILE A 155 -9.13 5.05 -19.67
C ILE A 155 -9.85 4.11 -18.71
N SER A 156 -11.12 3.82 -19.02
CA SER A 156 -11.93 2.90 -18.23
C SER A 156 -11.34 1.49 -18.25
N LEU A 157 -11.24 0.87 -17.09
CA LEU A 157 -10.95 -0.56 -16.98
C LEU A 157 -12.28 -1.33 -17.11
N PRO A 158 -12.37 -2.35 -17.99
CA PRO A 158 -13.53 -3.22 -18.01
C PRO A 158 -13.71 -3.94 -16.67
N VAL A 159 -14.95 -4.09 -16.20
CA VAL A 159 -15.28 -4.75 -14.93
C VAL A 159 -14.68 -6.16 -14.82
N LEU A 160 -14.65 -6.92 -15.92
CA LEU A 160 -14.03 -8.24 -15.97
C LEU A 160 -12.51 -8.19 -15.69
N ALA A 161 -11.83 -7.16 -16.19
CA ALA A 161 -10.40 -6.98 -15.95
C ALA A 161 -10.14 -6.55 -14.49
N GLU A 162 -11.03 -5.78 -13.87
CA GLU A 162 -10.96 -5.48 -12.43
C GLU A 162 -11.11 -6.73 -11.56
N HIS A 163 -12.03 -7.63 -11.91
CA HIS A 163 -12.21 -8.91 -11.18
C HIS A 163 -11.03 -9.86 -11.32
N ALA A 164 -10.26 -9.77 -12.41
CA ALA A 164 -9.05 -10.55 -12.62
C ALA A 164 -7.87 -10.10 -11.74
N LEU A 165 -7.92 -8.89 -11.16
CA LEU A 165 -6.85 -8.37 -10.30
C LEU A 165 -6.76 -9.14 -8.98
N VAL A 166 -5.58 -9.72 -8.74
CA VAL A 166 -5.29 -10.51 -7.55
C VAL A 166 -4.95 -9.57 -6.39
N PRO A 167 -5.61 -9.65 -5.23
CA PRO A 167 -5.12 -8.98 -4.04
C PRO A 167 -3.70 -9.45 -3.74
N LEU A 168 -2.74 -8.51 -3.60
CA LEU A 168 -1.34 -8.85 -3.35
C LEU A 168 -1.18 -9.87 -2.21
N TYR A 169 -1.97 -9.70 -1.16
CA TYR A 169 -1.98 -10.53 0.05
C TYR A 169 -2.48 -11.97 -0.15
N LYS A 170 -2.96 -12.31 -1.34
CA LYS A 170 -3.37 -13.67 -1.74
C LYS A 170 -2.41 -14.30 -2.74
N ASP A 171 -1.45 -13.54 -3.24
CA ASP A 171 -0.43 -14.06 -4.15
C ASP A 171 0.46 -15.07 -3.41
N ALA A 172 0.73 -16.22 -4.02
CA ALA A 172 1.47 -17.30 -3.38
C ALA A 172 2.88 -16.87 -2.96
N GLU A 173 3.56 -16.08 -3.79
CA GLU A 173 4.93 -15.64 -3.52
C GLU A 173 4.97 -14.61 -2.39
N TYR A 174 4.01 -13.69 -2.39
CA TYR A 174 3.83 -12.75 -1.28
C TYR A 174 3.50 -13.47 0.02
N VAL A 175 2.54 -14.38 -0.01
CA VAL A 175 2.11 -15.16 1.16
C VAL A 175 3.30 -15.93 1.71
N GLU A 176 4.09 -16.61 0.87
CA GLU A 176 5.27 -17.32 1.33
C GLU A 176 6.30 -16.41 2.00
N ARG A 177 6.51 -15.20 1.46
CA ARG A 177 7.44 -14.22 2.04
C ARG A 177 7.00 -13.65 3.38
N PHE A 178 5.70 -13.45 3.57
CA PHE A 178 5.15 -12.68 4.71
C PHE A 178 4.25 -13.50 5.65
N ARG A 179 4.17 -14.81 5.47
CA ARG A 179 3.49 -15.73 6.40
C ARG A 179 4.24 -15.71 7.73
N LYS A 180 3.55 -15.29 8.80
CA LYS A 180 4.08 -15.17 10.17
C LYS A 180 5.18 -14.12 10.42
N SER A 181 5.41 -13.16 9.53
CA SER A 181 6.37 -12.06 9.75
C SER A 181 5.74 -10.80 10.39
N SER A 182 4.74 -10.96 11.25
CA SER A 182 3.96 -9.82 11.78
C SER A 182 4.75 -9.01 12.82
N PRO A 183 4.77 -7.66 12.74
CA PRO A 183 5.29 -6.83 13.83
C PRO A 183 4.43 -6.90 15.11
N ALA A 184 3.32 -7.64 15.13
CA ALA A 184 2.55 -7.89 16.34
C ALA A 184 3.33 -8.64 17.43
N ASP A 185 4.43 -9.33 17.08
CA ASP A 185 5.37 -9.89 18.07
C ASP A 185 6.29 -8.83 18.71
N VAL A 186 6.23 -7.57 18.24
CA VAL A 186 7.03 -6.44 18.77
C VAL A 186 6.26 -5.66 19.86
N ALA A 187 4.96 -5.90 20.04
CA ALA A 187 4.13 -5.16 20.99
C ALA A 187 4.11 -5.69 22.44
N TYR A 188 4.92 -6.70 22.78
CA TYR A 188 4.99 -7.27 24.14
C TYR A 188 6.42 -7.69 24.54
N ASN A 189 7.41 -6.86 24.22
CA ASN A 189 8.72 -6.98 24.86
C ASN A 189 9.19 -5.59 25.29
N ASP A 190 8.46 -4.98 26.22
CA ASP A 190 8.83 -3.71 26.86
C ASP A 190 9.86 -3.90 27.98
N GLY A 191 10.40 -5.11 28.16
CA GLY A 191 11.42 -5.38 29.17
C GLY A 191 10.91 -5.27 30.61
N LEU A 192 9.60 -5.24 30.84
CA LEU A 192 9.06 -5.53 32.18
C LEU A 192 9.22 -7.02 32.44
N ILE A 193 10.32 -7.35 33.14
CA ILE A 193 10.39 -8.53 33.98
C ILE A 193 9.11 -8.53 34.82
N SER A 194 8.24 -9.51 34.58
CA SER A 194 7.17 -9.80 35.52
C SER A 194 7.85 -10.28 36.80
N ASP A 195 7.96 -9.40 37.78
CA ASP A 195 8.37 -9.74 39.14
C ASP A 195 7.28 -10.65 39.77
N GLU A 196 7.21 -11.91 39.34
CA GLU A 196 6.70 -12.99 40.18
C GLU A 196 7.84 -13.42 41.10
N GLU A 197 8.26 -12.51 41.98
CA GLU A 197 9.06 -12.88 43.14
C GLU A 197 8.15 -13.60 44.12
N SER A 198 8.48 -14.86 44.35
CA SER A 198 7.77 -15.83 45.16
C SER A 198 7.75 -15.37 46.62
N LEU A 199 6.58 -15.08 47.17
CA LEU A 199 6.43 -14.95 48.62
C LEU A 199 6.41 -16.37 49.24
N PRO A 200 7.23 -16.66 50.26
CA PRO A 200 7.18 -17.93 50.95
C PRO A 200 5.89 -18.02 51.78
N ASN A 201 5.24 -19.18 51.73
CA ASN A 201 4.11 -19.51 52.59
C ASN A 201 4.53 -19.44 54.06
N PRO A 202 3.78 -18.74 54.93
CA PRO A 202 3.94 -18.89 56.36
C PRO A 202 3.23 -20.16 56.83
N ASP A 203 3.97 -21.00 57.55
CA ASP A 203 3.45 -22.06 58.42
C ASP A 203 2.70 -21.46 59.64
#